data_AF-A0A8J5MY70-F1
#
_entry.id   AF-A0A8J5MY70-F1
#
_cell.length_a   1.000
_cell.length_b   1.000
_cell.length_c   1.000
_cell.angle_alpha   90.00
_cell.angle_beta   90.00
_cell.angle_gamma   90.00
#
_symmetry.space_group_name_H-M   'P 1'
#
loop_
_entity.id
_entity.type
_entity.pdbx_description
1 polymer ?
#
loop_
_entity_poly.entity_id
_entity_poly.type
_entity_poly.pdbx_seq_one_letter_code
_entity_poly.pdbx_strand_id
1 'polypeptide(L)'
;MMEEGPVNRGAIPSTFDQRPVTSGSADRPLTRGAVGMDIATPRSGMSMERPDTRQTTSYGERPVTRQGDGNSRPTTSGRPITARPVSAALRGAPGTASRLLSTANMQRPGTRTGVATGIGFNTPINVVDRPITQQGLTGMKTGSRGPQRQVRDKSYFMGLLRTKITELGTEVSHLSGEIDSMKQEQSTFLTYDKRVKEMAHELTEMQGNLADYNLLVDLINTDTERVEIDDETREFKESNQHEAENLETLFSHKQDLESLMRQLEAEIEEERHVGETVVEAMHPELRHKYLDLRNLNTSLLQHLDMMQHQLDASDNRKATLEDELSTSKVKQEAVGLYEKLQELEEKRAEIIAENQKRGTPKEERERLLLQELEENQSERSQKYRELRKREETMEQFLTTFEQNKQEELSRLEILENNNVALLEKLSRHLAHFKHLPSTQDFDVMRTDLAFKEGELEKSRYTEQGLKHENLNLQTNLQKIDALETKVQKEMVELKEKLGRMEKEILEFSDLDGLRTRAEEKRKKLAQEREDLEARKVCISQSLQEINSTISSTKNQLHENETYTQLTNLEKKWAHLEQTNFTLREFIAQRKAESNFLPFKNQAMKLVQEYNRSLQEVVQSGGNIM
;
A
#
# COMPACT_ATOMS: atom_id res chain seq x y z
N MET A 1 -47.20 21.29 82.58
CA MET A 1 -47.83 21.53 81.28
C MET A 1 -46.68 21.56 80.28
N MET A 2 -46.37 20.45 79.62
CA MET A 2 -47.08 19.89 78.45
C MET A 2 -46.77 20.74 77.19
N GLU A 3 -46.29 20.21 76.07
CA GLU A 3 -45.99 18.82 75.69
C GLU A 3 -44.82 18.76 74.68
N GLU A 4 -44.06 17.65 74.75
CA GLU A 4 -43.43 16.79 73.70
C GLU A 4 -43.19 17.32 72.26
N GLY A 5 -42.15 16.87 71.53
CA GLY A 5 -41.10 15.89 71.82
C GLY A 5 -40.02 15.87 70.69
N PRO A 6 -38.82 15.30 70.90
CA PRO A 6 -37.62 15.69 70.15
C PRO A 6 -37.20 14.77 68.99
N VAL A 7 -36.48 15.33 68.01
CA VAL A 7 -35.77 14.58 66.95
C VAL A 7 -34.30 14.35 67.34
N ASN A 8 -33.75 13.23 66.88
CA ASN A 8 -32.69 12.46 67.54
C ASN A 8 -31.25 13.01 67.35
N ARG A 9 -30.40 12.86 68.37
CA ARG A 9 -28.95 13.13 68.29
C ARG A 9 -28.18 11.87 67.91
N GLY A 10 -27.32 11.94 66.90
CA GLY A 10 -26.37 10.88 66.57
C GLY A 10 -24.94 11.22 67.03
N ALA A 11 -24.36 10.39 67.89
CA ALA A 11 -22.92 10.40 68.18
C ALA A 11 -22.43 8.99 68.61
N ILE A 12 -21.57 8.39 67.77
CA ILE A 12 -20.34 7.60 68.09
C ILE A 12 -20.43 6.66 69.32
N PRO A 13 -20.24 5.31 69.19
CA PRO A 13 -18.88 4.79 68.99
C PRO A 13 -18.67 3.45 68.21
N SER A 14 -17.38 3.17 68.02
CA SER A 14 -16.68 2.04 67.37
C SER A 14 -17.22 0.62 67.51
N THR A 15 -16.96 -0.22 66.49
CA THR A 15 -16.30 -1.54 66.67
C THR A 15 -15.60 -2.02 65.39
N PHE A 16 -14.74 -3.03 65.55
CA PHE A 16 -13.75 -3.55 64.60
C PHE A 16 -14.31 -4.56 63.56
N ASP A 17 -13.43 -4.99 62.65
CA ASP A 17 -13.54 -6.11 61.71
C ASP A 17 -14.55 -6.04 60.54
N GLN A 18 -14.02 -5.66 59.36
CA GLN A 18 -14.16 -6.48 58.15
C GLN A 18 -13.01 -6.22 57.17
N ARG A 19 -12.33 -7.30 56.75
CA ARG A 19 -11.28 -7.26 55.72
C ARG A 19 -11.88 -7.30 54.31
N PRO A 20 -11.49 -6.41 53.38
CA PRO A 20 -11.68 -6.62 51.95
C PRO A 20 -10.55 -7.45 51.34
N VAL A 21 -10.82 -7.98 50.14
CA VAL A 21 -9.96 -8.95 49.42
C VAL A 21 -8.79 -8.25 48.72
N THR A 22 -7.59 -8.82 48.82
CA THR A 22 -6.38 -8.31 48.16
C THR A 22 -6.23 -8.88 46.74
N SER A 23 -6.64 -8.13 45.72
CA SER A 23 -6.25 -8.38 44.32
C SER A 23 -4.94 -7.65 44.02
N GLY A 24 -3.81 -8.30 44.31
CA GLY A 24 -2.48 -7.79 43.97
C GLY A 24 -2.04 -8.22 42.58
N SER A 25 -2.00 -7.28 41.62
CA SER A 25 -1.23 -7.43 40.39
C SER A 25 -0.33 -6.20 40.22
N ALA A 26 0.88 -6.31 40.75
CA ALA A 26 1.95 -5.35 40.50
C ALA A 26 3.16 -6.14 40.04
N ASP A 27 3.44 -6.13 38.74
CA ASP A 27 4.69 -6.62 38.19
C ASP A 27 5.39 -5.51 37.41
N ARG A 28 6.71 -5.47 37.55
CA ARG A 28 7.57 -4.38 37.09
C ARG A 28 8.06 -4.67 35.66
N PRO A 29 8.32 -3.63 34.85
CA PRO A 29 9.08 -3.82 33.62
C PRO A 29 10.55 -4.05 33.96
N LEU A 30 11.11 -5.13 33.43
CA LEU A 30 12.56 -5.28 33.24
C LEU A 30 12.86 -5.65 31.79
N THR A 31 13.93 -5.06 31.29
CA THR A 31 14.34 -5.06 29.89
C THR A 31 14.99 -6.36 29.46
N ARG A 32 14.82 -6.73 28.17
CA ARG A 32 15.89 -6.81 27.14
C ARG A 32 15.68 -7.95 26.12
N GLY A 33 15.59 -7.59 24.84
CA GLY A 33 16.21 -8.36 23.75
C GLY A 33 15.32 -9.25 22.86
N ALA A 34 15.22 -8.83 21.59
CA ALA A 34 15.19 -9.65 20.37
C ALA A 34 14.14 -10.77 20.18
N VAL A 35 13.10 -10.47 19.40
CA VAL A 35 12.52 -11.20 18.24
C VAL A 35 11.63 -10.14 17.51
N GLY A 36 11.51 -10.01 16.20
CA GLY A 36 12.02 -10.84 15.11
C GLY A 36 10.92 -11.50 14.26
N MET A 37 9.96 -10.74 13.71
CA MET A 37 9.30 -11.03 12.42
C MET A 37 8.29 -9.95 11.98
N ASP A 38 8.24 -9.74 10.67
CA ASP A 38 7.09 -9.43 9.82
C ASP A 38 6.14 -8.27 10.18
N ILE A 39 6.35 -7.13 9.53
CA ILE A 39 5.27 -6.19 9.17
C ILE A 39 5.35 -5.91 7.67
N ALA A 40 4.31 -6.32 6.94
CA ALA A 40 4.11 -5.97 5.55
C ALA A 40 3.72 -4.49 5.41
N THR A 41 4.31 -3.80 4.43
CA THR A 41 3.96 -2.41 4.09
C THR A 41 3.17 -2.37 2.77
N PRO A 42 2.04 -1.64 2.71
CA PRO A 42 1.29 -1.48 1.47
C PRO A 42 1.91 -0.39 0.59
N ARG A 43 2.37 -0.75 -0.62
CA ARG A 43 2.76 0.23 -1.65
C ARG A 43 1.53 0.72 -2.41
N SER A 44 0.88 1.77 -1.91
CA SER A 44 -0.01 2.60 -2.74
C SER A 44 0.81 3.64 -3.50
N GLY A 45 0.86 3.51 -4.83
CA GLY A 45 1.60 4.40 -5.70
C GLY A 45 0.81 5.66 -6.06
N MET A 46 0.86 6.70 -5.22
CA MET A 46 0.37 8.02 -5.60
C MET A 46 1.35 8.70 -6.57
N SER A 47 1.02 8.69 -7.85
CA SER A 47 1.67 9.50 -8.88
C SER A 47 1.35 10.99 -8.67
N MET A 48 2.29 11.75 -8.11
CA MET A 48 2.19 13.21 -8.01
C MET A 48 3.04 13.85 -9.11
N GLU A 49 2.39 14.32 -10.18
CA GLU A 49 3.05 15.10 -11.23
C GLU A 49 3.59 16.43 -10.66
N ARG A 50 4.76 16.85 -11.15
CA ARG A 50 5.23 18.24 -11.03
C ARG A 50 5.29 18.88 -12.42
N PRO A 51 5.06 20.20 -12.50
CA PRO A 51 4.71 20.85 -13.76
C PRO A 51 5.95 21.09 -14.62
N ASP A 52 5.83 20.86 -15.93
CA ASP A 52 6.85 21.27 -16.88
C ASP A 52 6.32 22.26 -17.92
N THR A 53 7.05 23.36 -18.06
CA THR A 53 6.75 24.45 -18.98
C THR A 53 7.39 24.20 -20.32
N ARG A 54 6.61 23.96 -21.39
CA ARG A 54 6.87 24.55 -22.72
C ARG A 54 5.73 24.38 -23.73
N GLN A 55 5.57 25.42 -24.54
CA GLN A 55 4.73 25.45 -25.74
C GLN A 55 5.47 24.81 -26.92
N THR A 56 4.76 24.14 -27.85
CA THR A 56 4.79 24.47 -29.30
C THR A 56 3.69 23.75 -30.10
N THR A 57 2.81 24.57 -30.72
CA THR A 57 2.16 24.49 -32.05
C THR A 57 1.75 23.18 -32.76
N SER A 58 0.60 23.31 -33.46
CA SER A 58 -0.13 22.32 -34.29
C SER A 58 0.09 22.52 -35.82
N TYR A 59 -0.70 21.81 -36.64
CA TYR A 59 -0.76 21.70 -38.13
C TYR A 59 0.27 20.74 -38.78
N GLY A 60 -0.05 19.93 -39.81
CA GLY A 60 -1.34 19.59 -40.44
C GLY A 60 -1.20 18.81 -41.78
N GLU A 61 -2.02 17.76 -41.97
CA GLU A 61 -2.44 17.09 -43.24
C GLU A 61 -1.47 16.29 -44.19
N ARG A 62 -2.12 15.56 -45.11
CA ARG A 62 -1.74 14.45 -46.06
C ARG A 62 -1.04 14.97 -47.37
N PRO A 63 -0.61 14.19 -48.42
CA PRO A 63 -1.08 12.84 -48.89
C PRO A 63 -0.16 11.83 -49.69
N VAL A 64 -0.53 10.53 -49.66
CA VAL A 64 -0.71 9.55 -50.80
C VAL A 64 0.47 8.97 -51.67
N THR A 65 0.40 7.63 -51.89
CA THR A 65 0.91 6.72 -53.00
C THR A 65 2.30 6.05 -53.06
N ARG A 66 2.23 4.73 -53.39
CA ARG A 66 3.07 3.84 -54.27
C ARG A 66 4.47 3.31 -53.86
N GLN A 67 4.50 1.99 -53.61
CA GLN A 67 5.14 0.93 -54.43
C GLN A 67 6.61 1.08 -54.91
N GLY A 68 7.50 0.18 -54.47
CA GLY A 68 8.78 -0.11 -55.17
C GLY A 68 9.88 -0.74 -54.30
N ASP A 69 10.47 -1.84 -54.79
CA ASP A 69 11.55 -2.65 -54.19
C ASP A 69 12.89 -1.91 -53.92
N GLY A 70 13.73 -2.44 -53.02
CA GLY A 70 15.14 -2.00 -52.91
C GLY A 70 15.91 -2.52 -51.70
N ASN A 71 16.88 -3.42 -51.93
CA ASN A 71 17.70 -4.07 -50.90
C ASN A 71 18.87 -3.17 -50.42
N SER A 72 19.08 -2.99 -49.11
CA SER A 72 20.36 -2.52 -48.52
C SER A 72 20.49 -2.87 -47.02
N ARG A 73 21.50 -3.66 -46.67
CA ARG A 73 22.08 -3.82 -45.31
C ARG A 73 23.17 -2.73 -45.10
N PRO A 74 23.76 -2.53 -43.90
CA PRO A 74 23.60 -3.22 -42.60
C PRO A 74 22.87 -2.30 -41.58
N THR A 75 22.93 -2.35 -40.24
CA THR A 75 23.87 -2.89 -39.22
C THR A 75 23.16 -3.44 -37.96
N THR A 76 23.92 -3.63 -36.88
CA THR A 76 23.61 -4.24 -35.58
C THR A 76 23.31 -3.18 -34.50
N SER A 77 22.18 -3.31 -33.79
CA SER A 77 22.07 -3.18 -32.32
C SER A 77 20.61 -3.37 -31.87
N GLY A 78 20.41 -3.90 -30.65
CA GLY A 78 19.09 -4.10 -30.03
C GLY A 78 18.59 -5.55 -30.02
N ARG A 79 18.79 -6.24 -28.89
CA ARG A 79 17.95 -7.38 -28.48
C ARG A 79 16.70 -6.82 -27.79
N PRO A 80 15.47 -7.05 -28.30
CA PRO A 80 14.25 -6.81 -27.54
C PRO A 80 13.91 -8.02 -26.66
N ILE A 81 13.33 -7.75 -25.49
CA ILE A 81 12.89 -8.73 -24.50
C ILE A 81 11.79 -9.63 -25.09
N THR A 82 11.98 -10.95 -25.07
CA THR A 82 10.99 -11.94 -25.51
C THR A 82 9.99 -12.26 -24.40
N ALA A 83 9.01 -11.40 -24.19
CA ALA A 83 7.87 -11.68 -23.32
C ALA A 83 6.92 -12.72 -23.95
N ARG A 84 6.76 -13.90 -23.32
CA ARG A 84 5.65 -14.88 -23.50
C ARG A 84 5.88 -16.12 -22.60
N PRO A 85 4.82 -16.86 -22.20
CA PRO A 85 3.67 -16.37 -21.43
C PRO A 85 3.37 -17.26 -20.20
N VAL A 86 2.66 -16.73 -19.20
CA VAL A 86 2.14 -17.57 -18.10
C VAL A 86 1.04 -18.50 -18.63
N SER A 87 1.12 -19.80 -18.33
CA SER A 87 0.06 -20.77 -18.62
C SER A 87 0.10 -21.95 -17.65
N ALA A 88 -0.76 -21.90 -16.63
CA ALA A 88 -1.17 -23.09 -15.87
C ALA A 88 -2.63 -22.91 -15.42
N ALA A 89 -3.53 -23.67 -16.05
CA ALA A 89 -4.94 -23.67 -15.71
C ALA A 89 -5.24 -24.66 -14.57
N LEU A 90 -6.19 -24.26 -13.72
CA LEU A 90 -7.34 -25.04 -13.24
C LEU A 90 -7.16 -26.57 -13.09
N ARG A 91 -7.36 -27.10 -11.87
CA ARG A 91 -7.51 -28.54 -11.63
C ARG A 91 -8.78 -28.86 -10.84
N GLY A 92 -9.76 -29.47 -11.52
CA GLY A 92 -10.94 -30.13 -10.94
C GLY A 92 -10.95 -31.63 -11.28
N ALA A 93 -11.59 -32.44 -10.44
CA ALA A 93 -11.69 -33.91 -10.54
C ALA A 93 -12.67 -34.37 -11.67
N PRO A 94 -12.87 -35.66 -12.03
CA PRO A 94 -12.88 -36.87 -11.17
C PRO A 94 -12.15 -38.12 -11.77
N GLY A 95 -12.28 -39.30 -11.13
CA GLY A 95 -11.56 -40.54 -11.50
C GLY A 95 -12.45 -41.68 -12.02
N THR A 96 -11.92 -42.92 -12.10
CA THR A 96 -12.67 -44.21 -11.98
C THR A 96 -11.76 -45.45 -12.11
N ALA A 97 -12.02 -46.49 -11.29
CA ALA A 97 -11.71 -47.93 -11.50
C ALA A 97 -10.22 -48.35 -11.70
N SER A 98 -9.71 -49.57 -11.45
CA SER A 98 -10.17 -50.85 -10.87
C SER A 98 -8.87 -51.67 -10.61
N ARG A 99 -8.73 -52.71 -9.77
CA ARG A 99 -9.59 -53.54 -8.88
C ARG A 99 -8.65 -54.25 -7.89
N LEU A 100 -9.07 -54.52 -6.64
CA LEU A 100 -8.75 -55.77 -5.91
C LEU A 100 -9.67 -55.87 -4.66
N LEU A 101 -10.38 -56.99 -4.50
CA LEU A 101 -11.20 -57.26 -3.31
C LEU A 101 -10.38 -58.01 -2.27
N SER A 102 -10.57 -57.69 -0.98
CA SER A 102 -10.32 -58.62 0.13
C SER A 102 -11.16 -58.22 1.35
N THR A 103 -11.89 -59.18 1.87
CA THR A 103 -12.75 -59.08 3.05
C THR A 103 -11.95 -59.16 4.35
N ALA A 104 -12.27 -58.35 5.36
CA ALA A 104 -12.55 -58.78 6.74
C ALA A 104 -12.43 -57.62 7.75
N ASN A 105 -13.39 -57.52 8.65
CA ASN A 105 -13.23 -56.78 9.91
C ASN A 105 -12.28 -57.55 10.84
N MET A 106 -11.32 -56.88 11.48
CA MET A 106 -11.10 -57.04 12.93
C MET A 106 -10.24 -55.90 13.53
N GLN A 107 -10.27 -55.79 14.86
CA GLN A 107 -9.89 -54.62 15.67
C GLN A 107 -8.38 -54.28 15.78
N ARG A 108 -8.15 -53.00 16.13
CA ARG A 108 -7.07 -52.42 16.99
C ARG A 108 -5.76 -53.22 17.20
N PRO A 109 -4.62 -52.57 16.90
CA PRO A 109 -3.37 -52.75 17.62
C PRO A 109 -3.15 -51.65 18.66
N GLY A 110 -2.58 -52.01 19.80
CA GLY A 110 -1.91 -51.09 20.72
C GLY A 110 -1.02 -51.88 21.67
N THR A 111 0.21 -51.43 21.91
CA THR A 111 1.06 -51.92 23.01
C THR A 111 2.32 -51.07 23.15
N ARG A 112 2.64 -50.68 24.39
CA ARG A 112 3.92 -50.95 25.08
C ARG A 112 3.87 -50.35 26.52
N THR A 113 4.39 -50.97 27.58
CA THR A 113 4.99 -52.32 27.77
C THR A 113 4.96 -52.72 29.26
N GLY A 114 5.04 -54.02 29.57
CA GLY A 114 5.40 -54.54 30.89
C GLY A 114 5.54 -56.07 30.84
N VAL A 115 6.70 -56.62 31.21
CA VAL A 115 7.08 -58.02 30.95
C VAL A 115 7.17 -58.84 32.24
N ALA A 116 6.56 -60.04 32.27
CA ALA A 116 7.09 -61.21 32.97
C ALA A 116 6.34 -62.52 32.57
N THR A 117 7.12 -63.47 32.08
CA THR A 117 6.82 -64.87 31.72
C THR A 117 6.10 -65.73 32.77
N GLY A 118 5.23 -66.66 32.34
CA GLY A 118 4.81 -67.82 33.15
C GLY A 118 3.53 -68.50 32.65
N ILE A 119 3.64 -69.61 31.90
CA ILE A 119 2.51 -70.30 31.25
C ILE A 119 1.77 -71.22 32.22
N GLY A 120 0.42 -71.17 32.21
CA GLY A 120 -0.43 -72.13 32.92
C GLY A 120 -1.92 -71.90 32.68
N PHE A 121 -2.51 -72.60 31.70
CA PHE A 121 -3.95 -72.60 31.45
C PHE A 121 -4.74 -73.17 32.64
N ASN A 122 -5.88 -72.55 32.98
CA ASN A 122 -7.19 -73.22 33.03
C ASN A 122 -8.31 -72.22 33.35
N THR A 123 -9.38 -72.23 32.56
CA THR A 123 -10.53 -71.33 32.66
C THR A 123 -11.65 -71.92 33.53
N PRO A 124 -12.24 -71.16 34.46
CA PRO A 124 -13.54 -71.48 35.04
C PRO A 124 -14.66 -70.72 34.32
N ILE A 125 -15.60 -71.47 33.74
CA ILE A 125 -16.84 -70.96 33.16
C ILE A 125 -17.80 -70.58 34.29
N ASN A 126 -18.45 -69.42 34.18
CA ASN A 126 -19.34 -68.90 35.22
C ASN A 126 -20.81 -69.18 34.87
N VAL A 127 -21.48 -70.06 35.64
CA VAL A 127 -22.92 -70.32 35.57
C VAL A 127 -23.47 -70.31 36.98
N VAL A 128 -24.23 -69.27 37.33
CA VAL A 128 -24.87 -69.13 38.64
C VAL A 128 -26.35 -68.83 38.45
N ASP A 129 -27.16 -69.89 38.40
CA ASP A 129 -28.55 -69.82 38.88
C ASP A 129 -29.04 -71.24 39.25
N ARG A 130 -29.01 -71.55 40.55
CA ARG A 130 -29.71 -72.67 41.24
C ARG A 130 -29.28 -72.76 42.73
N PRO A 131 -30.05 -72.19 43.66
CA PRO A 131 -30.08 -72.65 45.04
C PRO A 131 -31.00 -73.88 45.14
N ILE A 132 -30.46 -75.01 45.58
CA ILE A 132 -31.24 -76.22 45.87
C ILE A 132 -32.10 -76.01 47.11
N THR A 133 -33.33 -76.54 47.10
CA THR A 133 -34.26 -76.50 48.22
C THR A 133 -33.94 -77.55 49.29
N GLN A 134 -33.72 -77.14 50.56
CA GLN A 134 -34.21 -77.87 51.74
C GLN A 134 -34.06 -77.10 53.07
N GLN A 135 -35.21 -76.87 53.72
CA GLN A 135 -35.46 -76.81 55.18
C GLN A 135 -34.48 -76.07 56.12
N GLY A 136 -34.96 -74.94 56.70
CA GLY A 136 -34.43 -74.30 57.91
C GLY A 136 -35.39 -73.23 58.44
N LEU A 137 -35.78 -73.28 59.71
CA LEU A 137 -36.86 -72.45 60.31
C LEU A 137 -36.46 -71.01 60.68
N THR A 138 -37.49 -70.21 61.01
CA THR A 138 -37.48 -68.90 61.74
C THR A 138 -37.14 -67.67 60.89
N GLY A 139 -37.74 -66.48 61.09
CA GLY A 139 -38.81 -66.07 61.99
C GLY A 139 -39.48 -64.75 61.52
N MET A 140 -40.61 -64.36 62.12
CA MET A 140 -41.49 -63.28 61.63
C MET A 140 -40.82 -61.90 61.48
N LYS A 141 -41.09 -61.21 60.37
CA LYS A 141 -40.84 -59.76 60.24
C LYS A 141 -41.82 -58.96 61.12
N THR A 142 -41.34 -58.41 62.23
CA THR A 142 -42.02 -57.34 62.96
C THR A 142 -41.71 -55.98 62.34
N GLY A 143 -42.73 -55.23 61.93
CA GLY A 143 -42.54 -53.90 61.35
C GLY A 143 -42.11 -52.85 62.38
N SER A 144 -41.19 -51.97 61.99
CA SER A 144 -40.81 -50.73 62.71
C SER A 144 -40.71 -49.61 61.68
N ARG A 145 -41.78 -48.81 61.56
CA ARG A 145 -41.89 -47.43 62.06
C ARG A 145 -40.95 -46.43 61.37
N GLY A 146 -41.56 -45.40 60.77
CA GLY A 146 -40.90 -44.30 60.07
C GLY A 146 -40.13 -43.35 61.00
N PRO A 147 -39.54 -42.27 60.43
CA PRO A 147 -38.48 -41.50 61.08
C PRO A 147 -38.94 -40.74 62.31
N GLN A 148 -38.38 -41.07 63.48
CA GLN A 148 -38.45 -40.22 64.67
C GLN A 148 -37.40 -39.10 64.63
N ARG A 149 -37.68 -38.00 65.34
CA ARG A 149 -36.76 -36.87 65.54
C ARG A 149 -35.40 -37.35 66.06
N GLN A 150 -34.34 -37.10 65.30
CA GLN A 150 -32.97 -37.18 65.81
C GLN A 150 -32.64 -35.94 66.65
N VAL A 151 -32.23 -36.16 67.91
CA VAL A 151 -31.62 -35.11 68.73
C VAL A 151 -30.13 -35.04 68.38
N ARG A 152 -29.63 -33.84 68.10
CA ARG A 152 -28.25 -33.59 67.66
C ARG A 152 -27.41 -33.06 68.82
N ASP A 153 -26.70 -33.95 69.49
CA ASP A 153 -25.82 -33.58 70.61
C ASP A 153 -24.46 -33.04 70.13
N LYS A 154 -23.67 -32.46 71.04
CA LYS A 154 -22.32 -31.94 70.76
C LYS A 154 -21.45 -32.96 70.00
N SER A 155 -21.53 -34.24 70.36
CA SER A 155 -20.79 -35.32 69.71
C SER A 155 -21.18 -35.54 68.24
N TYR A 156 -22.45 -35.31 67.86
CA TYR A 156 -22.90 -35.36 66.47
C TYR A 156 -22.24 -34.24 65.64
N PHE A 157 -22.27 -33.01 66.14
CA PHE A 157 -21.64 -31.87 65.47
C PHE A 157 -20.11 -31.99 65.42
N MET A 158 -19.46 -32.50 66.48
CA MET A 158 -18.03 -32.79 66.47
C MET A 158 -17.66 -33.91 65.48
N GLY A 159 -18.52 -34.92 65.32
CA GLY A 159 -18.38 -35.96 64.30
C GLY A 159 -18.47 -35.37 62.90
N LEU A 160 -19.53 -34.59 62.62
CA LEU A 160 -19.73 -33.92 61.34
C LEU A 160 -18.58 -32.95 60.99
N LEU A 161 -18.06 -32.21 61.97
CA LEU A 161 -16.89 -31.35 61.80
C LEU A 161 -15.63 -32.17 61.47
N ARG A 162 -15.40 -33.31 62.15
CA ARG A 162 -14.28 -34.19 61.82
C ARG A 162 -14.40 -34.76 60.41
N THR A 163 -15.58 -35.23 60.01
CA THR A 163 -15.86 -35.69 58.65
C THR A 163 -15.60 -34.59 57.62
N LYS A 164 -16.07 -33.36 57.87
CA LYS A 164 -15.79 -32.21 56.99
C LYS A 164 -14.31 -31.81 56.96
N ILE A 165 -13.58 -31.92 58.07
CA ILE A 165 -12.12 -31.71 58.11
C ILE A 165 -11.40 -32.79 57.30
N THR A 166 -11.83 -34.06 57.35
CA THR A 166 -11.24 -35.11 56.52
C THR A 166 -11.58 -34.95 55.04
N GLU A 167 -12.80 -34.56 54.70
CA GLU A 167 -13.21 -34.25 53.31
C GLU A 167 -12.41 -33.06 52.75
N LEU A 168 -12.24 -31.98 53.52
CA LEU A 168 -11.39 -30.85 53.15
C LEU A 168 -9.91 -31.28 53.04
N GLY A 169 -9.44 -32.18 53.90
CA GLY A 169 -8.07 -32.73 53.83
C GLY A 169 -7.83 -33.56 52.57
N THR A 170 -8.82 -34.36 52.14
CA THR A 170 -8.76 -35.08 50.86
C THR A 170 -8.83 -34.13 49.67
N GLU A 171 -9.67 -33.10 49.73
CA GLU A 171 -9.80 -32.10 48.66
C GLU A 171 -8.52 -31.27 48.48
N VAL A 172 -7.91 -30.82 49.58
CA VAL A 172 -6.61 -30.12 49.56
C VAL A 172 -5.51 -31.02 48.99
N SER A 173 -5.56 -32.33 49.30
CA SER A 173 -4.61 -33.30 48.74
C SER A 173 -4.83 -33.53 47.23
N HIS A 174 -6.09 -33.57 46.78
CA HIS A 174 -6.45 -33.67 45.37
C HIS A 174 -5.97 -32.44 44.58
N LEU A 175 -6.35 -31.24 45.04
CA LEU A 175 -5.95 -29.97 44.43
C LEU A 175 -4.42 -29.79 44.42
N SER A 176 -3.71 -30.24 45.46
CA SER A 176 -2.24 -30.23 45.46
C SER A 176 -1.66 -31.17 44.39
N GLY A 177 -2.28 -32.34 44.18
CA GLY A 177 -1.90 -33.28 43.12
C GLY A 177 -2.16 -32.72 41.72
N GLU A 178 -3.31 -32.09 41.49
CA GLU A 178 -3.60 -31.39 40.23
C GLU A 178 -2.63 -30.23 39.98
N ILE A 179 -2.29 -29.44 41.00
CA ILE A 179 -1.29 -28.36 40.89
C ILE A 179 0.07 -28.91 40.45
N ASP A 180 0.52 -30.04 41.00
CA ASP A 180 1.81 -30.63 40.61
C ASP A 180 1.76 -31.32 39.23
N SER A 181 0.62 -31.91 38.83
CA SER A 181 0.39 -32.36 37.44
C SER A 181 0.47 -31.19 36.46
N MET A 182 -0.26 -30.09 36.74
CA MET A 182 -0.24 -28.88 35.92
C MET A 182 1.16 -28.26 35.80
N LYS A 183 1.97 -28.26 36.88
CA LYS A 183 3.38 -27.81 36.79
C LYS A 183 4.22 -28.72 35.89
N GLN A 184 4.05 -30.04 35.98
CA GLN A 184 4.78 -30.98 35.14
C GLN A 184 4.34 -30.85 33.67
N GLU A 185 3.04 -30.73 33.41
CA GLU A 185 2.47 -30.46 32.09
C GLU A 185 3.00 -29.14 31.53
N GLN A 186 3.00 -28.05 32.31
CA GLN A 186 3.57 -26.75 31.93
C GLN A 186 5.06 -26.85 31.58
N SER A 187 5.84 -27.63 32.34
CA SER A 187 7.25 -27.91 32.03
C SER A 187 7.38 -28.65 30.69
N THR A 188 6.57 -29.68 30.45
CA THR A 188 6.59 -30.39 29.15
C THR A 188 6.13 -29.49 28.00
N PHE A 189 5.12 -28.64 28.21
CA PHE A 189 4.65 -27.67 27.21
C PHE A 189 5.75 -26.72 26.77
N LEU A 190 6.56 -26.20 27.70
CA LEU A 190 7.73 -25.36 27.36
C LEU A 190 8.77 -26.12 26.51
N THR A 191 8.98 -27.42 26.77
CA THR A 191 9.87 -28.23 25.91
C THR A 191 9.29 -28.49 24.52
N TYR A 192 7.97 -28.65 24.41
CA TYR A 192 7.29 -28.77 23.12
C TYR A 192 7.29 -27.46 22.33
N ASP A 193 7.04 -26.31 22.98
CA ASP A 193 7.11 -24.97 22.36
C ASP A 193 8.52 -24.68 21.81
N LYS A 194 9.57 -24.96 22.59
CA LYS A 194 10.96 -24.86 22.13
C LYS A 194 11.21 -25.73 20.89
N ARG A 195 10.75 -26.98 20.92
CA ARG A 195 10.91 -27.92 19.78
C ARG A 195 10.09 -27.51 18.56
N VAL A 196 8.91 -26.93 18.73
CA VAL A 196 8.10 -26.39 17.64
C VAL A 196 8.80 -25.19 16.99
N LYS A 197 9.42 -24.31 17.78
CA LYS A 197 10.24 -23.19 17.26
C LYS A 197 11.47 -23.68 16.50
N GLU A 198 12.17 -24.70 17.01
CA GLU A 198 13.29 -25.33 16.32
C GLU A 198 12.87 -25.96 14.99
N MET A 199 11.82 -26.79 14.97
CA MET A 199 11.29 -27.39 13.74
C MET A 199 10.75 -26.35 12.75
N ALA A 200 10.16 -25.24 13.23
CA ALA A 200 9.74 -24.14 12.38
C ALA A 200 10.93 -23.43 11.73
N HIS A 201 12.01 -23.20 12.49
CA HIS A 201 13.24 -22.62 11.96
C HIS A 201 13.90 -23.53 10.90
N GLU A 202 14.08 -24.82 11.21
CA GLU A 202 14.58 -25.84 10.26
C GLU A 202 13.71 -25.87 8.99
N LEU A 203 12.38 -25.78 9.12
CA LEU A 203 11.46 -25.76 7.97
C LEU A 203 11.64 -24.49 7.13
N THR A 204 11.80 -23.30 7.75
CA THR A 204 12.09 -22.06 7.01
C THR A 204 13.45 -22.08 6.31
N GLU A 205 14.47 -22.66 6.94
CA GLU A 205 15.81 -22.82 6.34
C GLU A 205 15.75 -23.78 5.14
N MET A 206 15.07 -24.92 5.28
CA MET A 206 14.87 -25.87 4.18
C MET A 206 14.00 -25.31 3.05
N GLN A 207 13.05 -24.42 3.34
CA GLN A 207 12.30 -23.67 2.33
C GLN A 207 13.18 -22.65 1.59
N GLY A 208 14.06 -21.95 2.31
CA GLY A 208 15.07 -21.07 1.71
C GLY A 208 16.01 -21.82 0.76
N ASN A 209 16.64 -22.89 1.25
CA ASN A 209 17.49 -23.76 0.44
C ASN A 209 16.77 -24.31 -0.81
N LEU A 210 15.48 -24.66 -0.69
CA LEU A 210 14.68 -25.10 -1.84
C LEU A 210 14.41 -23.96 -2.83
N ALA A 211 14.17 -22.74 -2.36
CA ALA A 211 14.04 -21.56 -3.21
C ALA A 211 15.35 -21.26 -3.95
N ASP A 212 16.50 -21.35 -3.27
CA ASP A 212 17.83 -21.18 -3.87
C ASP A 212 18.10 -22.25 -4.93
N TYR A 213 17.74 -23.52 -4.68
CA TYR A 213 17.86 -24.58 -5.68
C TYR A 213 16.91 -24.38 -6.88
N ASN A 214 15.69 -23.89 -6.66
CA ASN A 214 14.77 -23.57 -7.76
C ASN A 214 15.32 -22.40 -8.60
N LEU A 215 15.81 -21.34 -7.96
CA LEU A 215 16.45 -20.21 -8.64
C LEU A 215 17.69 -20.66 -9.43
N LEU A 216 18.53 -21.52 -8.87
CA LEU A 216 19.69 -22.09 -9.56
C LEU A 216 19.27 -22.95 -10.77
N VAL A 217 18.19 -23.73 -10.65
CA VAL A 217 17.63 -24.49 -11.79
C VAL A 217 17.13 -23.54 -12.88
N ASP A 218 16.45 -22.46 -12.53
CA ASP A 218 15.98 -21.46 -13.50
C ASP A 218 17.15 -20.73 -14.18
N LEU A 219 18.19 -20.33 -13.42
CA LEU A 219 19.42 -19.72 -13.95
C LEU A 219 20.19 -20.66 -14.91
N ILE A 220 20.23 -21.95 -14.60
CA ILE A 220 20.79 -22.98 -15.49
C ILE A 220 19.92 -23.14 -16.76
N ASN A 221 18.60 -23.08 -16.63
CA ASN A 221 17.68 -23.14 -17.77
C ASN A 221 17.72 -21.89 -18.67
N THR A 222 18.20 -20.75 -18.16
CA THR A 222 18.41 -19.50 -18.92
C THR A 222 19.84 -19.32 -19.43
N ASP A 223 20.73 -20.31 -19.25
CA ASP A 223 22.16 -20.25 -19.60
C ASP A 223 22.90 -19.03 -18.99
N THR A 224 22.47 -18.57 -17.81
CA THR A 224 23.03 -17.37 -17.16
C THR A 224 24.41 -17.67 -16.57
N GLU A 225 25.42 -16.88 -16.92
CA GLU A 225 26.78 -17.15 -16.44
C GLU A 225 26.98 -16.67 -15.00
N ARG A 226 27.80 -17.40 -14.24
CA ARG A 226 28.13 -17.04 -12.85
C ARG A 226 28.66 -15.60 -12.71
N VAL A 227 29.43 -15.13 -13.69
CA VAL A 227 29.99 -13.77 -13.67
C VAL A 227 28.88 -12.72 -13.73
N GLU A 228 27.84 -12.95 -14.53
CA GLU A 228 26.67 -12.07 -14.62
C GLU A 228 25.92 -12.03 -13.28
N ILE A 229 25.74 -13.19 -12.62
CA ILE A 229 25.13 -13.28 -11.28
C ILE A 229 25.98 -12.56 -10.22
N ASP A 230 27.30 -12.74 -10.24
CA ASP A 230 28.22 -12.11 -9.29
C ASP A 230 28.22 -10.56 -9.48
N ASP A 231 28.09 -10.06 -10.72
CA ASP A 231 27.97 -8.63 -11.04
C ASP A 231 26.58 -8.04 -10.66
N GLU A 232 25.48 -8.71 -11.01
CA GLU A 232 24.11 -8.31 -10.58
C GLU A 232 24.01 -8.26 -9.04
N THR A 233 24.57 -9.26 -8.35
CA THR A 233 24.61 -9.30 -6.88
C THR A 233 25.41 -8.12 -6.31
N ARG A 234 26.48 -7.70 -6.99
CA ARG A 234 27.26 -6.51 -6.58
C ARG A 234 26.46 -5.22 -6.77
N GLU A 235 25.79 -5.07 -7.91
CA GLU A 235 24.95 -3.89 -8.20
C GLU A 235 23.77 -3.79 -7.21
N PHE A 236 23.05 -4.87 -6.95
CA PHE A 236 21.99 -4.90 -5.94
C PHE A 236 22.52 -4.60 -4.53
N LYS A 237 23.72 -5.07 -4.19
CA LYS A 237 24.34 -4.77 -2.89
C LYS A 237 24.72 -3.30 -2.74
N GLU A 238 25.25 -2.67 -3.80
CA GLU A 238 25.56 -1.24 -3.82
C GLU A 238 24.27 -0.40 -3.75
N SER A 239 23.21 -0.79 -4.47
CA SER A 239 21.89 -0.15 -4.39
C SER A 239 21.28 -0.27 -2.99
N ASN A 240 21.26 -1.47 -2.40
CA ASN A 240 20.73 -1.72 -1.05
C ASN A 240 21.52 -0.95 0.02
N GLN A 241 22.83 -0.79 -0.14
CA GLN A 241 23.63 0.04 0.77
C GLN A 241 23.22 1.51 0.66
N HIS A 242 23.05 2.04 -0.55
CA HIS A 242 22.60 3.41 -0.74
C HIS A 242 21.18 3.65 -0.20
N GLU A 243 20.26 2.70 -0.40
CA GLU A 243 18.92 2.76 0.23
C GLU A 243 18.99 2.70 1.76
N ALA A 244 19.88 1.90 2.35
CA ALA A 244 20.09 1.85 3.80
C ALA A 244 20.64 3.17 4.36
N GLU A 245 21.60 3.79 3.67
CA GLU A 245 22.13 5.12 4.04
C GLU A 245 21.01 6.19 3.95
N ASN A 246 20.18 6.16 2.90
CA ASN A 246 19.03 7.05 2.77
C ASN A 246 18.00 6.82 3.89
N LEU A 247 17.71 5.58 4.26
CA LEU A 247 16.83 5.24 5.38
C LEU A 247 17.39 5.73 6.73
N GLU A 248 18.69 5.62 6.97
CA GLU A 248 19.35 6.14 8.18
C GLU A 248 19.20 7.67 8.27
N THR A 249 19.40 8.41 7.16
CA THR A 249 19.18 9.88 7.16
C THR A 249 17.72 10.27 7.42
N LEU A 250 16.76 9.53 6.84
CA LEU A 250 15.34 9.73 7.11
C LEU A 250 14.97 9.41 8.56
N PHE A 251 15.57 8.38 9.15
CA PHE A 251 15.36 8.01 10.55
C PHE A 251 15.93 9.08 11.50
N SER A 252 17.15 9.59 11.24
CA SER A 252 17.73 10.72 11.98
C SER A 252 16.83 11.95 11.90
N HIS A 253 16.37 12.33 10.70
CA HIS A 253 15.49 13.49 10.54
C HIS A 253 14.14 13.31 11.27
N LYS A 254 13.57 12.10 11.24
CA LYS A 254 12.37 11.75 12.01
C LYS A 254 12.61 11.86 13.52
N GLN A 255 13.76 11.41 14.01
CA GLN A 255 14.13 11.51 15.42
C GLN A 255 14.32 12.97 15.86
N ASP A 256 14.93 13.82 15.01
CA ASP A 256 15.07 15.26 15.27
C ASP A 256 13.69 15.94 15.34
N LEU A 257 12.80 15.64 14.39
CA LEU A 257 11.42 16.15 14.37
C LEU A 257 10.61 15.67 15.59
N GLU A 258 10.71 14.40 15.99
CA GLU A 258 10.08 13.90 17.21
C GLU A 258 10.63 14.60 18.46
N SER A 259 11.92 14.95 18.49
CA SER A 259 12.50 15.70 19.60
C SER A 259 11.99 17.14 19.68
N LEU A 260 11.80 17.80 18.52
CA LEU A 260 11.23 19.14 18.41
C LEU A 260 9.74 19.13 18.79
N MET A 261 8.97 18.13 18.35
CA MET A 261 7.58 17.96 18.75
C MET A 261 7.44 17.84 20.28
N ARG A 262 8.27 17.02 20.94
CA ARG A 262 8.25 16.91 22.41
C ARG A 262 8.62 18.20 23.14
N GLN A 263 9.48 19.04 22.56
CA GLN A 263 9.80 20.36 23.10
C GLN A 263 8.59 21.30 23.00
N LEU A 264 7.97 21.36 21.81
CA LEU A 264 6.77 22.17 21.58
C LEU A 264 5.58 21.69 22.44
N GLU A 265 5.39 20.38 22.61
CA GLU A 265 4.37 19.81 23.51
C GLU A 265 4.61 20.21 24.97
N ALA A 266 5.87 20.25 25.43
CA ALA A 266 6.22 20.70 26.77
C ALA A 266 5.99 22.20 26.97
N GLU A 267 6.37 23.04 25.99
CA GLU A 267 6.10 24.48 25.99
C GLU A 267 4.59 24.77 25.99
N ILE A 268 3.80 24.03 25.20
CA ILE A 268 2.33 24.14 25.18
C ILE A 268 1.73 23.78 26.55
N GLU A 269 2.24 22.77 27.24
CA GLU A 269 1.74 22.39 28.56
C GLU A 269 2.15 23.40 29.66
N GLU A 270 3.35 24.00 29.56
CA GLU A 270 3.77 25.08 30.47
C GLU A 270 2.88 26.33 30.28
N GLU A 271 2.66 26.77 29.04
CA GLU A 271 1.72 27.87 28.72
C GLU A 271 0.28 27.53 29.14
N ARG A 272 -0.15 26.26 29.02
CA ARG A 272 -1.46 25.82 29.50
C ARG A 272 -1.56 25.92 31.03
N HIS A 273 -0.53 25.54 31.76
CA HIS A 273 -0.47 25.70 33.22
C HIS A 273 -0.50 27.18 33.62
N VAL A 274 0.25 28.05 32.93
CA VAL A 274 0.17 29.51 33.14
C VAL A 274 -1.25 30.02 32.88
N GLY A 275 -1.86 29.65 31.76
CA GLY A 275 -3.25 29.97 31.44
C GLY A 275 -4.25 29.52 32.50
N GLU A 276 -4.09 28.32 33.04
CA GLU A 276 -4.91 27.82 34.15
C GLU A 276 -4.72 28.65 35.42
N THR A 277 -3.50 29.00 35.82
CA THR A 277 -3.29 29.88 36.98
C THR A 277 -3.92 31.27 36.83
N VAL A 278 -3.93 31.83 35.60
CA VAL A 278 -4.62 33.10 35.31
C VAL A 278 -6.13 32.94 35.41
N VAL A 279 -6.70 31.87 34.85
CA VAL A 279 -8.14 31.52 34.97
C VAL A 279 -8.53 31.29 36.42
N GLU A 280 -7.65 30.72 37.25
CA GLU A 280 -7.91 30.54 38.67
C GLU A 280 -8.00 31.87 39.43
N ALA A 281 -7.19 32.86 39.04
CA ALA A 281 -7.18 34.21 39.60
C ALA A 281 -8.29 35.14 39.06
N MET A 282 -9.08 34.72 38.07
CA MET A 282 -10.21 35.51 37.54
C MET A 282 -11.39 35.59 38.51
N HIS A 283 -12.23 36.63 38.33
CA HIS A 283 -13.49 36.79 39.06
C HIS A 283 -14.42 35.56 38.87
N PRO A 284 -15.09 35.05 39.93
CA PRO A 284 -15.80 33.76 39.88
C PRO A 284 -16.83 33.62 38.74
N GLU A 285 -17.59 34.68 38.45
CA GLU A 285 -18.60 34.68 37.37
C GLU A 285 -17.96 34.60 35.97
N LEU A 286 -16.80 35.24 35.78
CA LEU A 286 -16.06 35.21 34.51
C LEU A 286 -15.35 33.85 34.34
N ARG A 287 -14.78 33.31 35.43
CA ARG A 287 -14.21 31.97 35.49
C ARG A 287 -15.25 30.90 35.12
N HIS A 288 -16.48 31.00 35.65
CA HIS A 288 -17.55 30.05 35.31
C HIS A 288 -17.91 30.10 33.82
N LYS A 289 -18.13 31.31 33.26
CA LYS A 289 -18.44 31.48 31.83
C LYS A 289 -17.31 31.01 30.92
N TYR A 290 -16.04 31.21 31.30
CA TYR A 290 -14.88 30.67 30.60
C TYR A 290 -14.87 29.13 30.63
N LEU A 291 -15.13 28.50 31.78
CA LEU A 291 -15.18 27.05 31.92
C LEU A 291 -16.31 26.44 31.08
N ASP A 292 -17.48 27.06 31.03
CA ASP A 292 -18.59 26.58 30.18
C ASP A 292 -18.23 26.64 28.69
N LEU A 293 -17.57 27.71 28.25
CA LEU A 293 -17.05 27.86 26.88
C LEU A 293 -15.91 26.87 26.57
N ARG A 294 -15.00 26.62 27.53
CA ARG A 294 -13.94 25.60 27.41
C ARG A 294 -14.54 24.20 27.31
N ASN A 295 -15.55 23.88 28.10
CA ASN A 295 -16.23 22.58 28.05
C ASN A 295 -16.96 22.38 26.71
N LEU A 296 -17.68 23.40 26.23
CA LEU A 296 -18.32 23.38 24.91
C LEU A 296 -17.30 23.16 23.79
N ASN A 297 -16.21 23.94 23.78
CA ASN A 297 -15.14 23.82 22.79
C ASN A 297 -14.50 22.42 22.82
N THR A 298 -14.21 21.89 24.01
CA THR A 298 -13.68 20.52 24.19
C THR A 298 -14.64 19.46 23.61
N SER A 299 -15.95 19.61 23.82
CA SER A 299 -16.95 18.68 23.26
C SER A 299 -17.06 18.75 21.74
N LEU A 300 -16.87 19.95 21.16
CA LEU A 300 -16.85 20.15 19.70
C LEU A 300 -15.59 19.54 19.08
N LEU A 301 -14.43 19.66 19.73
CA LEU A 301 -13.19 19.00 19.29
C LEU A 301 -13.34 17.47 19.33
N GLN A 302 -13.85 16.90 20.42
CA GLN A 302 -14.13 15.46 20.51
C GLN A 302 -15.10 14.96 19.42
N HIS A 303 -16.11 15.78 19.06
CA HIS A 303 -17.01 15.45 17.96
C HIS A 303 -16.32 15.53 16.59
N LEU A 304 -15.37 16.45 16.41
CA LEU A 304 -14.56 16.59 15.20
C LEU A 304 -13.62 15.38 15.03
N ASP A 305 -12.90 15.00 16.08
CA ASP A 305 -12.03 13.82 16.12
C ASP A 305 -12.81 12.53 15.79
N MET A 306 -14.01 12.38 16.36
CA MET A 306 -14.87 11.23 16.09
C MET A 306 -15.41 11.22 14.65
N MET A 307 -15.66 12.38 14.04
CA MET A 307 -16.01 12.49 12.62
C MET A 307 -14.81 12.17 11.72
N GLN A 308 -13.58 12.57 12.09
CA GLN A 308 -12.36 12.19 11.37
C GLN A 308 -12.13 10.68 11.42
N HIS A 309 -12.23 10.04 12.59
CA HIS A 309 -12.12 8.58 12.69
C HIS A 309 -13.19 7.83 11.88
N GLN A 310 -14.41 8.37 11.73
CA GLN A 310 -15.43 7.80 10.84
C GLN A 310 -15.07 7.96 9.36
N LEU A 311 -14.42 9.07 8.99
CA LEU A 311 -13.94 9.34 7.64
C LEU A 311 -12.77 8.41 7.30
N ASP A 312 -11.75 8.33 8.17
CA ASP A 312 -10.62 7.40 8.04
C ASP A 312 -11.09 5.93 7.94
N ALA A 313 -12.07 5.53 8.76
CA ALA A 313 -12.64 4.18 8.69
C ALA A 313 -13.40 3.93 7.37
N SER A 314 -14.02 4.97 6.80
CA SER A 314 -14.71 4.89 5.51
C SER A 314 -13.71 4.83 4.35
N ASP A 315 -12.62 5.59 4.40
CA ASP A 315 -11.57 5.57 3.38
C ASP A 315 -10.75 4.27 3.42
N ASN A 316 -10.41 3.75 4.60
CA ASN A 316 -9.82 2.41 4.73
C ASN A 316 -10.75 1.31 4.19
N ARG A 317 -12.06 1.43 4.44
CA ARG A 317 -13.06 0.51 3.89
C ARG A 317 -13.20 0.64 2.37
N LYS A 318 -13.07 1.86 1.83
CA LYS A 318 -13.03 2.10 0.39
C LYS A 318 -11.79 1.45 -0.23
N ALA A 319 -10.61 1.69 0.32
CA ALA A 319 -9.34 1.10 -0.16
C ALA A 319 -9.38 -0.44 -0.17
N THR A 320 -9.87 -1.08 0.90
CA THR A 320 -10.02 -2.55 0.93
C THR A 320 -11.00 -3.06 -0.13
N LEU A 321 -12.09 -2.35 -0.42
CA LEU A 321 -13.01 -2.70 -1.49
C LEU A 321 -12.41 -2.47 -2.89
N GLU A 322 -11.57 -1.44 -3.07
CA GLU A 322 -10.82 -1.17 -4.30
C GLU A 322 -9.77 -2.26 -4.56
N ASP A 323 -9.03 -2.69 -3.53
CA ASP A 323 -8.10 -3.83 -3.59
C ASP A 323 -8.84 -5.13 -3.94
N GLU A 324 -9.96 -5.45 -3.28
CA GLU A 324 -10.81 -6.60 -3.64
C GLU A 324 -11.34 -6.52 -5.09
N LEU A 325 -11.64 -5.32 -5.57
CA LEU A 325 -12.08 -5.09 -6.94
C LEU A 325 -10.95 -5.30 -7.95
N SER A 326 -9.72 -4.88 -7.62
CA SER A 326 -8.52 -4.99 -8.46
C SER A 326 -8.22 -6.44 -8.88
N THR A 327 -8.57 -7.41 -8.03
CA THR A 327 -8.39 -8.85 -8.30
C THR A 327 -9.22 -9.38 -9.47
N SER A 328 -10.26 -8.66 -9.92
CA SER A 328 -11.22 -9.14 -10.92
C SER A 328 -11.47 -8.13 -12.02
N LYS A 329 -10.91 -8.39 -13.20
CA LYS A 329 -11.06 -7.55 -14.41
C LYS A 329 -12.52 -7.24 -14.77
N VAL A 330 -13.42 -8.21 -14.58
CA VAL A 330 -14.86 -8.04 -14.82
C VAL A 330 -15.50 -7.05 -13.83
N LYS A 331 -15.02 -7.02 -12.57
CA LYS A 331 -15.47 -6.02 -11.60
C LYS A 331 -14.90 -4.63 -11.90
N GLN A 332 -13.65 -4.53 -12.38
CA GLN A 332 -13.05 -3.27 -12.84
C GLN A 332 -13.82 -2.68 -14.02
N GLU A 333 -14.13 -3.48 -15.04
CA GLU A 333 -14.96 -3.05 -16.18
C GLU A 333 -16.38 -2.67 -15.72
N ALA A 334 -16.97 -3.39 -14.78
CA ALA A 334 -18.27 -3.04 -14.21
C ALA A 334 -18.23 -1.70 -13.45
N VAL A 335 -17.20 -1.42 -12.65
CA VAL A 335 -17.05 -0.12 -11.95
C VAL A 335 -16.83 1.01 -12.94
N GLY A 336 -15.97 0.85 -13.94
CA GLY A 336 -15.81 1.86 -15.00
C GLY A 336 -17.11 2.14 -15.77
N LEU A 337 -17.98 1.14 -15.93
CA LEU A 337 -19.33 1.32 -16.48
C LEU A 337 -20.29 2.02 -15.50
N TYR A 338 -20.21 1.77 -14.19
CA TYR A 338 -20.98 2.49 -13.18
C TYR A 338 -20.52 3.95 -13.04
N GLU A 339 -19.22 4.23 -13.08
CA GLU A 339 -18.66 5.59 -13.14
C GLU A 339 -19.13 6.32 -14.40
N LYS A 340 -19.08 5.65 -15.56
CA LYS A 340 -19.63 6.19 -16.81
C LYS A 340 -21.12 6.50 -16.71
N LEU A 341 -21.87 5.64 -16.03
CA LEU A 341 -23.30 5.82 -15.79
C LEU A 341 -23.56 6.99 -14.84
N GLN A 342 -22.77 7.13 -13.75
CA GLN A 342 -22.84 8.27 -12.84
C GLN A 342 -22.50 9.58 -13.54
N GLU A 343 -21.41 9.65 -14.32
CA GLU A 343 -21.07 10.82 -15.15
C GLU A 343 -22.25 11.23 -16.04
N LEU A 344 -22.92 10.25 -16.66
CA LEU A 344 -24.05 10.49 -17.57
C LEU A 344 -25.33 10.88 -16.80
N GLU A 345 -25.54 10.36 -15.59
CA GLU A 345 -26.64 10.77 -14.71
C GLU A 345 -26.43 12.18 -14.15
N GLU A 346 -25.20 12.57 -13.80
CA GLU A 346 -24.83 13.92 -13.39
C GLU A 346 -24.98 14.91 -14.54
N LYS A 347 -24.45 14.62 -15.74
CA LYS A 347 -24.66 15.42 -16.95
C LYS A 347 -26.14 15.55 -17.30
N ARG A 348 -26.93 14.47 -17.11
CA ARG A 348 -28.39 14.51 -17.29
C ARG A 348 -29.08 15.38 -16.23
N ALA A 349 -28.65 15.32 -14.97
CA ALA A 349 -29.17 16.17 -13.91
C ALA A 349 -28.82 17.65 -14.15
N GLU A 350 -27.62 17.93 -14.64
CA GLU A 350 -27.17 19.27 -15.04
C GLU A 350 -27.99 19.81 -16.22
N ILE A 351 -28.18 19.03 -17.28
CA ILE A 351 -29.06 19.40 -18.41
C ILE A 351 -30.51 19.60 -17.97
N ILE A 352 -31.02 18.80 -17.02
CA ILE A 352 -32.37 18.99 -16.46
C ILE A 352 -32.41 20.29 -15.64
N ALA A 353 -31.40 20.57 -14.81
CA ALA A 353 -31.31 21.81 -14.05
C ALA A 353 -31.13 23.04 -14.95
N GLU A 354 -30.40 22.93 -16.06
CA GLU A 354 -30.28 23.99 -17.08
C GLU A 354 -31.64 24.24 -17.75
N ASN A 355 -32.34 23.19 -18.19
CA ASN A 355 -33.69 23.34 -18.77
C ASN A 355 -34.73 23.84 -17.77
N GLN A 356 -34.60 23.54 -16.48
CA GLN A 356 -35.42 24.14 -15.41
C GLN A 356 -35.04 25.60 -15.12
N LYS A 357 -33.77 25.98 -15.34
CA LYS A 357 -33.27 27.37 -15.27
C LYS A 357 -33.57 28.19 -16.53
N ARG A 358 -34.12 27.59 -17.60
CA ARG A 358 -34.68 28.33 -18.75
C ARG A 358 -36.00 28.99 -18.33
N GLY A 359 -35.85 30.12 -17.66
CA GLY A 359 -36.95 31.02 -17.31
C GLY A 359 -37.59 31.65 -18.55
N THR A 360 -38.46 32.65 -18.34
CA THR A 360 -39.15 33.29 -19.46
C THR A 360 -38.18 34.10 -20.33
N PRO A 361 -38.48 34.32 -21.63
CA PRO A 361 -37.64 35.12 -22.54
C PRO A 361 -37.37 36.58 -22.13
N LYS A 362 -37.95 37.04 -21.01
CA LYS A 362 -37.62 38.33 -20.38
C LYS A 362 -36.50 38.21 -19.35
N GLU A 363 -36.53 37.19 -18.50
CA GLU A 363 -35.50 36.93 -17.48
C GLU A 363 -34.18 36.52 -18.14
N GLU A 364 -34.24 35.73 -19.20
CA GLU A 364 -33.07 35.37 -20.02
C GLU A 364 -32.43 36.61 -20.65
N ARG A 365 -33.24 37.58 -21.10
CA ARG A 365 -32.78 38.85 -21.68
C ARG A 365 -32.16 39.80 -20.65
N GLU A 366 -32.67 39.79 -19.43
CA GLU A 366 -32.14 40.61 -18.31
C GLU A 366 -30.83 40.01 -17.76
N ARG A 367 -30.75 38.68 -17.67
CA ARG A 367 -29.51 37.97 -17.32
C ARG A 367 -28.44 38.10 -18.41
N LEU A 368 -28.81 38.00 -19.69
CA LEU A 368 -27.89 38.26 -20.81
C LEU A 368 -27.39 39.71 -20.79
N LEU A 369 -28.23 40.70 -20.47
CA LEU A 369 -27.80 42.10 -20.33
C LEU A 369 -26.77 42.30 -19.21
N LEU A 370 -26.93 41.61 -18.08
CA LEU A 370 -25.96 41.63 -16.97
C LEU A 370 -24.65 40.93 -17.36
N GLN A 371 -24.73 39.75 -17.97
CA GLN A 371 -23.57 39.01 -18.44
C GLN A 371 -22.82 39.75 -19.55
N GLU A 372 -23.52 40.36 -20.51
CA GLU A 372 -22.93 41.16 -21.59
C GLU A 372 -22.26 42.45 -21.05
N LEU A 373 -22.74 43.01 -19.94
CA LEU A 373 -22.10 44.16 -19.28
C LEU A 373 -20.80 43.77 -18.54
N GLU A 374 -20.75 42.57 -17.96
CA GLU A 374 -19.59 42.03 -17.24
C GLU A 374 -18.54 41.48 -18.22
N GLU A 375 -18.97 40.73 -19.24
CA GLU A 375 -18.13 40.23 -20.33
C GLU A 375 -17.54 41.36 -21.18
N ASN A 376 -18.25 42.48 -21.41
CA ASN A 376 -17.67 43.62 -22.15
C ASN A 376 -16.40 44.21 -21.50
N GLN A 377 -16.21 44.07 -20.18
CA GLN A 377 -14.95 44.49 -19.53
C GLN A 377 -13.83 43.46 -19.74
N SER A 378 -14.17 42.17 -19.74
CA SER A 378 -13.25 41.05 -19.91
C SER A 378 -12.82 40.87 -21.37
N GLU A 379 -13.78 40.79 -22.30
CA GLU A 379 -13.55 40.65 -23.74
C GLU A 379 -12.76 41.82 -24.31
N ARG A 380 -13.06 43.06 -23.91
CA ARG A 380 -12.32 44.24 -24.39
C ARG A 380 -10.84 44.15 -23.95
N SER A 381 -10.60 43.66 -22.74
CA SER A 381 -9.26 43.41 -22.18
C SER A 381 -8.56 42.19 -22.81
N GLN A 382 -9.28 41.21 -23.34
CA GLN A 382 -8.71 40.10 -24.12
C GLN A 382 -8.40 40.51 -25.55
N LYS A 383 -9.37 41.11 -26.28
CA LYS A 383 -9.20 41.62 -27.65
C LYS A 383 -8.05 42.63 -27.74
N TYR A 384 -7.87 43.50 -26.74
CA TYR A 384 -6.72 44.42 -26.71
C TYR A 384 -5.36 43.70 -26.53
N ARG A 385 -5.31 42.63 -25.71
CA ARG A 385 -4.11 41.79 -25.57
C ARG A 385 -3.80 41.00 -26.84
N GLU A 386 -4.81 40.47 -27.53
CA GLU A 386 -4.63 39.80 -28.81
C GLU A 386 -4.15 40.75 -29.91
N LEU A 387 -4.73 41.96 -29.98
CA LEU A 387 -4.36 42.95 -30.99
C LEU A 387 -2.91 43.39 -30.79
N ARG A 388 -2.51 43.67 -29.54
CA ARG A 388 -1.13 44.01 -29.18
C ARG A 388 -0.15 42.87 -29.48
N LYS A 389 -0.52 41.61 -29.23
CA LYS A 389 0.30 40.45 -29.63
C LYS A 389 0.44 40.35 -31.15
N ARG A 390 -0.63 40.56 -31.92
CA ARG A 390 -0.56 40.57 -33.39
C ARG A 390 0.34 41.69 -33.91
N GLU A 391 0.21 42.89 -33.34
CA GLU A 391 1.05 44.05 -33.66
C GLU A 391 2.54 43.77 -33.36
N GLU A 392 2.85 43.25 -32.17
CA GLU A 392 4.21 42.84 -31.78
C GLU A 392 4.79 41.75 -32.71
N THR A 393 4.01 40.71 -33.07
CA THR A 393 4.46 39.70 -34.05
C THR A 393 4.67 40.27 -35.46
N MET A 394 3.90 41.29 -35.85
CA MET A 394 4.03 41.94 -37.15
C MET A 394 5.26 42.84 -37.20
N GLU A 395 5.56 43.55 -36.11
CA GLU A 395 6.76 44.36 -35.96
C GLU A 395 8.04 43.48 -35.90
N GLN A 396 7.99 42.34 -35.20
CA GLN A 396 9.04 41.32 -35.23
C GLN A 396 9.25 40.72 -36.63
N PHE A 397 8.17 40.47 -37.39
CA PHE A 397 8.28 40.03 -38.78
C PHE A 397 8.90 41.11 -39.68
N LEU A 398 8.43 42.36 -39.59
CA LEU A 398 8.93 43.47 -40.42
C LEU A 398 10.41 43.79 -40.14
N THR A 399 10.86 43.67 -38.89
CA THR A 399 12.27 43.88 -38.51
C THR A 399 13.20 42.75 -38.96
N THR A 400 12.71 41.50 -39.04
CA THR A 400 13.50 40.33 -39.46
C THR A 400 13.41 40.01 -40.95
N PHE A 401 12.39 40.49 -41.66
CA PHE A 401 12.11 40.14 -43.06
C PHE A 401 13.28 40.41 -44.01
N GLU A 402 13.88 41.61 -43.94
CA GLU A 402 14.94 42.00 -44.89
C GLU A 402 16.23 41.18 -44.66
N GLN A 403 16.50 40.76 -43.42
CA GLN A 403 17.61 39.86 -43.10
C GLN A 403 17.37 38.45 -43.68
N ASN A 404 16.19 37.86 -43.42
CA ASN A 404 15.83 36.53 -43.92
C ASN A 404 15.82 36.47 -45.46
N LYS A 405 15.33 37.54 -46.11
CA LYS A 405 15.33 37.69 -47.56
C LYS A 405 16.75 37.74 -48.12
N GLN A 406 17.68 38.45 -47.46
CA GLN A 406 19.08 38.51 -47.90
C GLN A 406 19.77 37.15 -47.73
N GLU A 407 19.47 36.41 -46.66
CA GLU A 407 19.99 35.06 -46.43
C GLU A 407 19.54 34.08 -47.53
N GLU A 408 18.24 34.03 -47.85
CA GLU A 408 17.72 33.16 -48.91
C GLU A 408 18.21 33.56 -50.33
N LEU A 409 18.44 34.86 -50.59
CA LEU A 409 19.10 35.29 -51.83
C LEU A 409 20.54 34.78 -51.93
N SER A 410 21.33 34.86 -50.85
CA SER A 410 22.70 34.32 -50.83
C SER A 410 22.73 32.79 -50.99
N ARG A 411 21.72 32.10 -50.44
CA ARG A 411 21.54 30.65 -50.58
C ARG A 411 21.24 30.25 -52.02
N LEU A 412 20.40 31.01 -52.72
CA LEU A 412 20.13 30.82 -54.15
C LEU A 412 21.41 30.99 -54.99
N GLU A 413 22.18 32.05 -54.76
CA GLU A 413 23.46 32.28 -55.47
C GLU A 413 24.44 31.11 -55.29
N ILE A 414 24.56 30.56 -54.08
CA ILE A 414 25.39 29.38 -53.81
C ILE A 414 24.87 28.14 -54.57
N LEU A 415 23.56 27.93 -54.64
CA LEU A 415 22.96 26.80 -55.37
C LEU A 415 23.12 26.93 -56.89
N GLU A 416 23.00 28.12 -57.45
CA GLU A 416 23.22 28.39 -58.88
C GLU A 416 24.68 28.08 -59.28
N ASN A 417 25.65 28.58 -58.50
CA ASN A 417 27.07 28.28 -58.71
C ASN A 417 27.38 26.78 -58.65
N ASN A 418 26.76 26.04 -57.71
CA ASN A 418 26.92 24.58 -57.61
C ASN A 418 26.35 23.83 -58.82
N ASN A 419 25.21 24.26 -59.36
CA ASN A 419 24.62 23.68 -60.57
C ASN A 419 25.53 23.86 -61.79
N VAL A 420 26.11 25.05 -61.99
CA VAL A 420 27.07 25.31 -63.08
C VAL A 420 28.29 24.37 -62.96
N ALA A 421 28.86 24.24 -61.76
CA ALA A 421 30.00 23.35 -61.51
C ALA A 421 29.71 21.86 -61.75
N LEU A 422 28.47 21.40 -61.54
CA LEU A 422 28.04 20.04 -61.85
C LEU A 422 27.87 19.81 -63.36
N LEU A 423 27.28 20.78 -64.08
CA LEU A 423 27.11 20.73 -65.53
C LEU A 423 28.46 20.68 -66.26
N GLU A 424 29.46 21.43 -65.80
CA GLU A 424 30.82 21.33 -66.32
C GLU A 424 31.44 19.93 -66.14
N LYS A 425 31.24 19.28 -64.99
CA LYS A 425 31.76 17.92 -64.75
C LYS A 425 31.12 16.90 -65.69
N LEU A 426 29.80 16.99 -65.88
CA LEU A 426 29.04 16.15 -66.82
C LEU A 426 29.52 16.33 -68.26
N SER A 427 29.76 17.58 -68.68
CA SER A 427 30.29 17.89 -70.02
C SER A 427 31.66 17.26 -70.27
N ARG A 428 32.53 17.16 -69.25
CA ARG A 428 33.85 16.52 -69.36
C ARG A 428 33.77 15.00 -69.47
N HIS A 429 32.84 14.35 -68.76
CA HIS A 429 32.68 12.89 -68.78
C HIS A 429 32.14 12.33 -70.11
N LEU A 430 31.31 13.09 -70.83
CA LEU A 430 30.77 12.69 -72.15
C LEU A 430 31.84 12.42 -73.22
N ALA A 431 33.04 13.00 -73.09
CA ALA A 431 34.12 12.84 -74.05
C ALA A 431 34.79 11.44 -74.05
N HIS A 432 34.61 10.63 -73.00
CA HIS A 432 35.33 9.35 -72.84
C HIS A 432 34.57 8.09 -73.33
N PHE A 433 33.33 8.24 -73.82
CA PHE A 433 32.40 7.10 -74.02
C PHE A 433 32.55 6.30 -75.34
N LYS A 434 33.75 6.26 -75.95
CA LYS A 434 33.93 5.77 -77.34
C LYS A 434 34.74 4.48 -77.56
N HIS A 435 34.91 3.62 -76.56
CA HIS A 435 35.52 2.29 -76.74
C HIS A 435 34.82 1.19 -75.94
N LEU A 436 33.89 0.45 -76.58
CA LEU A 436 33.32 -0.79 -76.06
C LEU A 436 33.07 -1.79 -77.22
N PRO A 437 33.59 -3.04 -77.18
CA PRO A 437 33.43 -4.03 -78.26
C PRO A 437 32.03 -4.67 -78.41
N SER A 438 31.82 -5.34 -79.55
CA SER A 438 30.51 -5.81 -80.05
C SER A 438 30.06 -7.17 -79.48
N THR A 439 28.74 -7.33 -79.35
CA THR A 439 28.01 -8.46 -78.74
C THR A 439 28.09 -9.81 -79.49
N GLN A 440 28.73 -9.85 -80.66
CA GLN A 440 28.52 -10.94 -81.62
C GLN A 440 29.39 -12.19 -81.38
N ASP A 441 30.50 -12.06 -80.64
CA ASP A 441 31.38 -13.20 -80.27
C ASP A 441 30.85 -14.00 -79.05
N PHE A 442 29.86 -13.47 -78.32
CA PHE A 442 29.34 -14.09 -77.10
C PHE A 442 28.32 -15.21 -77.38
N ASP A 443 27.51 -15.07 -78.44
CA ASP A 443 26.50 -16.08 -78.81
C ASP A 443 27.12 -17.40 -79.30
N VAL A 444 28.29 -17.35 -79.96
CA VAL A 444 29.00 -18.53 -80.48
C VAL A 444 29.58 -19.39 -79.35
N MET A 445 30.07 -18.76 -78.26
CA MET A 445 30.49 -19.49 -77.07
C MET A 445 29.31 -20.08 -76.28
N ARG A 446 28.10 -19.50 -76.40
CA ARG A 446 26.89 -20.01 -75.73
C ARG A 446 26.39 -21.32 -76.36
N THR A 447 26.55 -21.51 -77.67
CA THR A 447 26.06 -22.71 -78.37
C THR A 447 26.91 -23.97 -78.11
N ASP A 448 28.23 -23.83 -77.99
CA ASP A 448 29.14 -24.97 -77.77
C ASP A 448 29.09 -25.52 -76.34
N LEU A 449 28.73 -24.69 -75.35
CA LEU A 449 28.60 -25.12 -73.96
C LEU A 449 27.35 -26.00 -73.76
N ALA A 450 26.22 -25.60 -74.37
CA ALA A 450 24.93 -26.27 -74.25
C ALA A 450 24.91 -27.73 -74.74
N PHE A 451 25.84 -28.12 -75.62
CA PHE A 451 25.94 -29.49 -76.12
C PHE A 451 26.61 -30.46 -75.14
N LYS A 452 27.44 -29.98 -74.20
CA LYS A 452 28.21 -30.85 -73.28
C LYS A 452 27.53 -31.14 -71.94
N GLU A 453 26.52 -30.38 -71.54
CA GLU A 453 25.77 -30.63 -70.29
C GLU A 453 24.67 -31.72 -70.46
N GLY A 454 24.05 -31.77 -71.64
CA GLY A 454 22.73 -32.39 -71.85
C GLY A 454 22.59 -33.93 -71.75
N GLU A 455 23.63 -34.70 -71.44
CA GLU A 455 23.51 -36.16 -71.23
C GLU A 455 23.87 -36.64 -69.82
N LEU A 456 24.84 -36.01 -69.14
CA LEU A 456 25.16 -36.34 -67.74
C LEU A 456 24.08 -35.78 -66.79
N GLU A 457 23.49 -34.64 -67.16
CA GLU A 457 22.48 -33.95 -66.38
C GLU A 457 21.16 -34.75 -66.24
N LYS A 458 20.72 -35.49 -67.26
CA LYS A 458 19.42 -36.20 -67.27
C LYS A 458 19.28 -37.24 -66.14
N SER A 459 20.33 -38.01 -65.85
CA SER A 459 20.31 -38.96 -64.73
C SER A 459 20.36 -38.27 -63.37
N ARG A 460 21.14 -37.17 -63.26
CA ARG A 460 21.25 -36.37 -62.03
C ARG A 460 19.96 -35.62 -61.71
N TYR A 461 19.28 -35.10 -62.72
CA TYR A 461 17.99 -34.41 -62.61
C TYR A 461 16.87 -35.35 -62.17
N THR A 462 16.90 -36.61 -62.60
CA THR A 462 15.92 -37.63 -62.19
C THR A 462 16.06 -37.98 -60.70
N GLU A 463 17.28 -38.14 -60.19
CA GLU A 463 17.52 -38.38 -58.76
C GLU A 463 17.21 -37.14 -57.90
N GLN A 464 17.60 -35.95 -58.35
CA GLN A 464 17.29 -34.69 -57.65
C GLN A 464 15.80 -34.37 -57.66
N GLY A 465 15.09 -34.66 -58.75
CA GLY A 465 13.64 -34.53 -58.85
C GLY A 465 12.92 -35.41 -57.84
N LEU A 466 13.25 -36.71 -57.77
CA LEU A 466 12.69 -37.63 -56.78
C LEU A 466 12.99 -37.22 -55.33
N LYS A 467 14.20 -36.71 -55.05
CA LYS A 467 14.53 -36.16 -53.72
C LYS A 467 13.75 -34.88 -53.40
N HIS A 468 13.55 -33.98 -54.36
CA HIS A 468 12.77 -32.77 -54.18
C HIS A 468 11.28 -33.07 -53.99
N GLU A 469 10.74 -34.03 -54.74
CA GLU A 469 9.36 -34.48 -54.59
C GLU A 469 9.12 -35.18 -53.25
N ASN A 470 10.07 -36.00 -52.78
CA ASN A 470 10.04 -36.58 -51.43
C ASN A 470 10.04 -35.50 -50.32
N LEU A 471 10.91 -34.48 -50.45
CA LEU A 471 10.95 -33.34 -49.53
C LEU A 471 9.65 -32.52 -49.56
N ASN A 472 9.05 -32.32 -50.73
CA ASN A 472 7.77 -31.65 -50.89
C ASN A 472 6.62 -32.46 -50.26
N LEU A 473 6.63 -33.79 -50.41
CA LEU A 473 5.66 -34.68 -49.74
C LEU A 473 5.85 -34.65 -48.21
N GLN A 474 7.09 -34.64 -47.71
CA GLN A 474 7.39 -34.56 -46.28
C GLN A 474 6.95 -33.22 -45.67
N THR A 475 7.20 -32.10 -46.35
CA THR A 475 6.72 -30.78 -45.90
C THR A 475 5.21 -30.61 -46.05
N ASN A 476 4.58 -31.27 -47.01
CA ASN A 476 3.11 -31.30 -47.11
C ASN A 476 2.48 -32.16 -46.00
N LEU A 477 3.10 -33.27 -45.60
CA LEU A 477 2.69 -34.05 -44.42
C LEU A 477 2.70 -33.18 -43.16
N GLN A 478 3.82 -32.49 -42.90
CA GLN A 478 3.95 -31.57 -41.75
C GLN A 478 2.90 -30.44 -41.75
N LYS A 479 2.52 -29.92 -42.93
CA LYS A 479 1.44 -28.93 -43.06
C LYS A 479 0.07 -29.55 -42.74
N ILE A 480 -0.16 -30.81 -43.13
CA ILE A 480 -1.40 -31.53 -42.81
C ILE A 480 -1.50 -31.78 -41.30
N ASP A 481 -0.42 -32.24 -40.64
CA ASP A 481 -0.37 -32.42 -39.19
C ASP A 481 -0.61 -31.09 -38.43
N ALA A 482 -0.04 -29.99 -38.93
CA ALA A 482 -0.27 -28.65 -38.39
C ALA A 482 -1.71 -28.13 -38.60
N LEU A 483 -2.34 -28.49 -39.71
CA LEU A 483 -3.76 -28.19 -39.96
C LEU A 483 -4.68 -29.04 -39.09
N GLU A 484 -4.38 -30.33 -38.90
CA GLU A 484 -5.17 -31.22 -38.06
C GLU A 484 -5.14 -30.76 -36.59
N THR A 485 -3.96 -30.44 -36.06
CA THR A 485 -3.84 -29.87 -34.71
C THR A 485 -4.50 -28.49 -34.56
N LYS A 486 -4.61 -27.69 -35.63
CA LYS A 486 -5.38 -26.44 -35.64
C LYS A 486 -6.88 -26.70 -35.63
N VAL A 487 -7.38 -27.62 -36.47
CA VAL A 487 -8.79 -28.03 -36.51
C VAL A 487 -9.22 -28.63 -35.16
N GLN A 488 -8.38 -29.43 -34.51
CA GLN A 488 -8.65 -29.96 -33.17
C GLN A 488 -8.81 -28.84 -32.12
N LYS A 489 -7.98 -27.78 -32.18
CA LYS A 489 -8.10 -26.60 -31.29
C LYS A 489 -9.38 -25.81 -31.56
N GLU A 490 -9.68 -25.51 -32.83
CA GLU A 490 -10.91 -24.80 -33.23
C GLU A 490 -12.17 -25.58 -32.82
N MET A 491 -12.14 -26.92 -32.89
CA MET A 491 -13.23 -27.79 -32.42
C MET A 491 -13.42 -27.78 -30.89
N VAL A 492 -12.37 -27.55 -30.10
CA VAL A 492 -12.49 -27.36 -28.65
C VAL A 492 -13.06 -25.97 -28.35
N GLU A 493 -12.51 -24.93 -28.97
CA GLU A 493 -12.97 -23.54 -28.78
C GLU A 493 -14.44 -23.35 -29.17
N LEU A 494 -14.88 -23.96 -30.28
CA LEU A 494 -16.28 -23.95 -30.70
C LEU A 494 -17.19 -24.66 -29.69
N LYS A 495 -16.78 -25.79 -29.10
CA LYS A 495 -17.54 -26.48 -28.05
C LYS A 495 -17.66 -25.64 -26.77
N GLU A 496 -16.59 -24.98 -26.34
CA GLU A 496 -16.62 -24.07 -25.18
C GLU A 496 -17.50 -22.84 -25.44
N LYS A 497 -17.48 -22.29 -26.67
CA LYS A 497 -18.38 -21.21 -27.07
C LYS A 497 -19.85 -21.66 -27.08
N LEU A 498 -20.15 -22.86 -27.56
CA LEU A 498 -21.49 -23.44 -27.56
C LEU A 498 -22.00 -23.62 -26.11
N GLY A 499 -21.19 -24.18 -25.22
CA GLY A 499 -21.53 -24.33 -23.80
C GLY A 499 -21.62 -23.02 -23.00
N ARG A 500 -21.05 -21.90 -23.48
CA ARG A 500 -21.32 -20.56 -22.96
C ARG A 500 -22.68 -20.05 -23.42
N MET A 501 -22.94 -20.09 -24.73
CA MET A 501 -24.22 -19.67 -25.31
C MET A 501 -25.42 -20.47 -24.75
N GLU A 502 -25.27 -21.77 -24.49
CA GLU A 502 -26.32 -22.58 -23.83
C GLU A 502 -26.64 -22.11 -22.41
N LYS A 503 -25.64 -21.67 -21.63
CA LYS A 503 -25.85 -21.10 -20.29
C LYS A 503 -26.47 -19.71 -20.35
N GLU A 504 -25.99 -18.87 -21.26
CA GLU A 504 -26.55 -17.54 -21.53
C GLU A 504 -28.02 -17.64 -21.95
N ILE A 505 -28.39 -18.59 -22.82
CA ILE A 505 -29.80 -18.84 -23.23
C ILE A 505 -30.68 -19.21 -22.03
N LEU A 506 -30.17 -19.94 -21.03
CA LEU A 506 -30.91 -20.26 -19.82
C LEU A 506 -31.08 -19.02 -18.91
N GLU A 507 -30.05 -18.19 -18.76
CA GLU A 507 -30.13 -16.94 -17.98
C GLU A 507 -31.06 -15.91 -18.66
N PHE A 508 -30.97 -15.76 -19.97
CA PHE A 508 -31.87 -14.94 -20.80
C PHE A 508 -33.24 -15.58 -21.05
N SER A 509 -33.55 -16.75 -20.48
CA SER A 509 -34.92 -17.30 -20.52
C SER A 509 -35.83 -16.64 -19.47
N ASP A 510 -35.26 -16.10 -18.39
CA ASP A 510 -35.96 -15.39 -17.30
C ASP A 510 -35.87 -13.86 -17.47
N LEU A 511 -36.27 -13.34 -18.63
CA LEU A 511 -36.23 -11.91 -18.92
C LEU A 511 -37.09 -11.09 -17.95
N ASP A 512 -38.24 -11.62 -17.54
CA ASP A 512 -39.16 -10.93 -16.62
C ASP A 512 -38.65 -10.96 -15.17
N GLY A 513 -38.06 -12.06 -14.70
CA GLY A 513 -37.40 -12.12 -13.40
C GLY A 513 -36.13 -11.27 -13.34
N LEU A 514 -35.35 -11.20 -14.43
CA LEU A 514 -34.19 -10.31 -14.52
C LEU A 514 -34.62 -8.83 -14.52
N ARG A 515 -35.66 -8.48 -15.29
CA ARG A 515 -36.22 -7.12 -15.35
C ARG A 515 -36.79 -6.66 -14.00
N THR A 516 -37.57 -7.51 -13.33
CA THR A 516 -38.16 -7.17 -12.03
C THR A 516 -37.10 -6.97 -10.94
N ARG A 517 -36.07 -7.83 -10.88
CA ARG A 517 -34.91 -7.63 -9.99
C ARG A 517 -34.16 -6.33 -10.30
N ALA A 518 -33.99 -5.99 -11.58
CA ALA A 518 -33.37 -4.73 -11.99
C ALA A 518 -34.22 -3.49 -11.62
N GLU A 519 -35.54 -3.52 -11.84
CA GLU A 519 -36.46 -2.44 -11.46
C GLU A 519 -36.56 -2.27 -9.93
N GLU A 520 -36.55 -3.37 -9.16
CA GLU A 520 -36.55 -3.32 -7.70
C GLU A 520 -35.23 -2.80 -7.14
N LYS A 521 -34.08 -3.22 -7.70
CA LYS A 521 -32.76 -2.66 -7.35
C LYS A 521 -32.68 -1.17 -7.68
N ARG A 522 -33.15 -0.76 -8.86
CA ARG A 522 -33.24 0.66 -9.26
C ARG A 522 -34.10 1.46 -8.29
N LYS A 523 -35.22 0.90 -7.82
CA LYS A 523 -36.11 1.57 -6.86
C LYS A 523 -35.44 1.75 -5.48
N LYS A 524 -34.74 0.73 -4.97
CA LYS A 524 -33.99 0.81 -3.71
C LYS A 524 -32.89 1.86 -3.79
N LEU A 525 -32.06 1.82 -4.84
CA LEU A 525 -31.00 2.82 -5.06
C LEU A 525 -31.54 4.24 -5.24
N ALA A 526 -32.71 4.42 -5.87
CA ALA A 526 -33.34 5.73 -5.98
C ALA A 526 -33.80 6.29 -4.62
N GLN A 527 -34.33 5.45 -3.74
CA GLN A 527 -34.72 5.83 -2.37
C GLN A 527 -33.49 6.15 -1.51
N GLU A 528 -32.45 5.31 -1.57
CA GLU A 528 -31.18 5.57 -0.87
C GLU A 528 -30.53 6.88 -1.32
N ARG A 529 -30.60 7.21 -2.63
CA ARG A 529 -30.12 8.50 -3.16
C ARG A 529 -30.92 9.68 -2.62
N GLU A 530 -32.26 9.56 -2.54
CA GLU A 530 -33.14 10.60 -2.01
C GLU A 530 -32.88 10.86 -0.51
N ASP A 531 -32.72 9.80 0.28
CA ASP A 531 -32.36 9.88 1.70
C ASP A 531 -30.97 10.51 1.91
N LEU A 532 -29.99 10.18 1.07
CA LEU A 532 -28.65 10.76 1.13
C LEU A 532 -28.63 12.23 0.72
N GLU A 533 -29.38 12.63 -0.31
CA GLU A 533 -29.50 14.04 -0.72
C GLU A 533 -30.17 14.87 0.39
N ALA A 534 -31.22 14.34 1.03
CA ALA A 534 -31.88 14.99 2.17
C ALA A 534 -30.93 15.18 3.37
N ARG A 535 -30.12 14.16 3.70
CA ARG A 535 -29.08 14.26 4.75
C ARG A 535 -28.01 15.29 4.40
N LYS A 536 -27.52 15.29 3.15
CA LYS A 536 -26.53 16.25 2.64
C LYS A 536 -27.04 17.70 2.74
N VAL A 537 -28.30 17.95 2.39
CA VAL A 537 -28.93 19.28 2.55
C VAL A 537 -28.99 19.68 4.03
N CYS A 538 -29.43 18.79 4.92
CA CYS A 538 -29.49 19.05 6.36
C CYS A 538 -28.10 19.35 6.97
N ILE A 539 -27.08 18.57 6.62
CA ILE A 539 -25.70 18.78 7.06
C ILE A 539 -25.16 20.10 6.50
N SER A 540 -25.42 20.42 5.23
CA SER A 540 -24.99 21.68 4.62
C SER A 540 -25.62 22.90 5.30
N GLN A 541 -26.89 22.82 5.73
CA GLN A 541 -27.56 23.88 6.49
C GLN A 541 -26.93 24.02 7.88
N SER A 542 -26.70 22.92 8.60
CA SER A 542 -26.04 22.95 9.91
C SER A 542 -24.61 23.51 9.82
N LEU A 543 -23.84 23.16 8.79
CA LEU A 543 -22.52 23.74 8.52
C LEU A 543 -22.59 25.24 8.23
N GLN A 544 -23.62 25.71 7.51
CA GLN A 544 -23.81 27.14 7.25
C GLN A 544 -24.18 27.90 8.54
N GLU A 545 -25.05 27.33 9.39
CA GLU A 545 -25.38 27.86 10.71
C GLU A 545 -24.13 27.95 11.60
N ILE A 546 -23.36 26.86 11.72
CA ILE A 546 -22.11 26.81 12.49
C ILE A 546 -21.13 27.88 11.98
N ASN A 547 -20.88 27.98 10.67
CA ASN A 547 -20.02 29.02 10.11
C ASN A 547 -20.52 30.44 10.41
N SER A 548 -21.83 30.67 10.40
CA SER A 548 -22.41 31.97 10.78
C SER A 548 -22.18 32.29 12.26
N THR A 549 -22.30 31.30 13.16
CA THR A 549 -22.01 31.48 14.58
C THR A 549 -20.52 31.75 14.83
N ILE A 550 -19.62 31.02 14.15
CA ILE A 550 -18.16 31.25 14.22
C ILE A 550 -17.82 32.66 13.75
N SER A 551 -18.39 33.12 12.63
CA SER A 551 -18.18 34.48 12.14
C SER A 551 -18.72 35.53 13.11
N SER A 552 -19.90 35.31 13.68
CA SER A 552 -20.50 36.21 14.68
C SER A 552 -19.65 36.29 15.96
N THR A 553 -19.22 35.16 16.51
CA THR A 553 -18.36 35.12 17.71
C THR A 553 -16.98 35.72 17.45
N LYS A 554 -16.42 35.53 16.24
CA LYS A 554 -15.14 36.13 15.85
C LYS A 554 -15.26 37.66 15.73
N ASN A 555 -16.38 38.17 15.23
CA ASN A 555 -16.65 39.61 15.18
C ASN A 555 -16.83 40.17 16.59
N GLN A 556 -17.63 39.52 17.46
CA GLN A 556 -17.78 39.91 18.87
C GLN A 556 -16.45 39.91 19.65
N LEU A 557 -15.54 38.98 19.33
CA LEU A 557 -14.21 38.94 19.90
C LEU A 557 -13.34 40.10 19.39
N HIS A 558 -13.45 40.49 18.11
CA HIS A 558 -12.72 41.62 17.55
C HIS A 558 -13.25 42.99 18.02
N GLU A 559 -14.58 43.10 18.21
CA GLU A 559 -15.25 44.26 18.80
C GLU A 559 -14.90 44.45 20.29
N ASN A 560 -14.42 43.39 20.96
CA ASN A 560 -13.95 43.50 22.34
C ASN A 560 -12.61 44.26 22.40
N GLU A 561 -12.65 45.48 22.94
CA GLU A 561 -11.47 46.33 23.10
C GLU A 561 -10.33 45.64 23.84
N THR A 562 -10.61 44.79 24.83
CA THR A 562 -9.56 44.10 25.60
C THR A 562 -8.80 43.07 24.76
N TYR A 563 -9.50 42.35 23.87
CA TYR A 563 -8.88 41.40 22.94
C TYR A 563 -8.04 42.13 21.88
N THR A 564 -8.56 43.23 21.34
CA THR A 564 -7.82 44.08 20.39
C THR A 564 -6.60 44.73 21.05
N GLN A 565 -6.69 45.13 22.32
CA GLN A 565 -5.53 45.62 23.08
C GLN A 565 -4.51 44.51 23.34
N LEU A 566 -4.94 43.30 23.74
CA LEU A 566 -4.06 42.15 23.96
C LEU A 566 -3.29 41.76 22.69
N THR A 567 -4.01 41.60 21.57
CA THR A 567 -3.43 41.29 20.24
C THR A 567 -2.37 42.32 19.82
N ASN A 568 -2.57 43.59 20.18
CA ASN A 568 -1.62 44.66 19.90
C ASN A 568 -0.42 44.69 20.88
N LEU A 569 -0.59 44.19 22.10
CA LEU A 569 0.51 43.98 23.05
C LEU A 569 1.37 42.77 22.65
N GLU A 570 0.77 41.66 22.24
CA GLU A 570 1.45 40.48 21.68
C GLU A 570 2.33 40.86 20.48
N LYS A 571 1.78 41.62 19.52
CA LYS A 571 2.55 42.14 18.37
C LYS A 571 3.73 43.02 18.78
N LYS A 572 3.56 43.86 19.81
CA LYS A 572 4.65 44.70 20.35
C LYS A 572 5.71 43.84 21.06
N TRP A 573 5.28 42.82 21.81
CA TRP A 573 6.16 41.90 22.51
C TRP A 573 7.01 41.08 21.55
N ALA A 574 6.40 40.45 20.53
CA ALA A 574 7.12 39.73 19.48
C ALA A 574 8.12 40.62 18.73
N HIS A 575 7.78 41.88 18.45
CA HIS A 575 8.73 42.83 17.86
C HIS A 575 9.89 43.17 18.83
N LEU A 576 9.60 43.40 20.10
CA LEU A 576 10.63 43.64 21.12
C LEU A 576 11.56 42.42 21.27
N GLU A 577 11.04 41.20 21.24
CA GLU A 577 11.82 39.97 21.26
C GLU A 577 12.75 39.87 20.04
N GLN A 578 12.24 40.12 18.83
CA GLN A 578 13.06 40.20 17.61
C GLN A 578 14.18 41.25 17.72
N THR A 579 13.89 42.43 18.29
CA THR A 579 14.93 43.45 18.55
C THR A 579 15.92 43.00 19.63
N ASN A 580 15.50 42.24 20.64
CA ASN A 580 16.40 41.72 21.68
C ASN A 580 17.34 40.65 21.10
N PHE A 581 16.82 39.76 20.26
CA PHE A 581 17.59 38.73 19.55
C PHE A 581 18.69 39.37 18.69
N THR A 582 18.32 40.30 17.81
CA THR A 582 19.28 41.01 16.93
C THR A 582 20.32 41.82 17.71
N LEU A 583 19.94 42.45 18.83
CA LEU A 583 20.89 43.13 19.72
C LEU A 583 21.83 42.16 20.44
N ARG A 584 21.35 40.99 20.88
CA ARG A 584 22.20 39.93 21.47
C ARG A 584 23.20 39.39 20.47
N GLU A 585 22.77 39.13 19.24
CA GLU A 585 23.61 38.69 18.13
C GLU A 585 24.69 39.74 17.82
N PHE A 586 24.32 41.01 17.68
CA PHE A 586 25.29 42.10 17.50
C PHE A 586 26.29 42.22 18.66
N ILE A 587 25.85 42.07 19.91
CA ILE A 587 26.75 42.06 21.08
C ILE A 587 27.68 40.84 21.06
N ALA A 588 27.19 39.66 20.66
CA ALA A 588 28.00 38.46 20.53
C ALA A 588 29.06 38.62 19.43
N GLN A 589 28.68 39.15 18.27
CA GLN A 589 29.58 39.48 17.17
C GLN A 589 30.66 40.48 17.62
N ARG A 590 30.27 41.60 18.26
CA ARG A 590 31.24 42.59 18.79
C ARG A 590 32.16 42.02 19.87
N LYS A 591 31.68 41.09 20.71
CA LYS A 591 32.53 40.36 21.67
C LYS A 591 33.51 39.42 20.99
N ALA A 592 33.11 38.75 19.90
CA ALA A 592 34.00 37.91 19.11
C ALA A 592 35.10 38.75 18.42
N GLU A 593 34.72 39.86 17.78
CA GLU A 593 35.65 40.83 17.16
C GLU A 593 36.62 41.44 18.18
N SER A 594 36.17 41.71 19.40
CA SER A 594 36.98 42.33 20.47
C SER A 594 37.78 41.32 21.31
N ASN A 595 37.78 40.04 20.97
CA ASN A 595 38.49 39.02 21.74
C ASN A 595 39.98 38.98 21.37
N PHE A 596 40.77 39.90 21.93
CA PHE A 596 42.23 39.97 21.73
C PHE A 596 43.02 38.91 22.50
N LEU A 597 42.37 38.05 23.28
CA LEU A 597 43.02 37.04 24.12
C LEU A 597 43.85 36.01 23.32
N PRO A 598 43.42 35.50 22.15
CA PRO A 598 44.21 34.60 21.31
C PRO A 598 45.49 35.29 20.79
N PHE A 599 45.38 36.52 20.30
CA PHE A 599 46.53 37.31 19.82
C PHE A 599 47.54 37.60 20.95
N LYS A 600 47.05 37.95 22.15
CA LYS A 600 47.89 38.09 23.35
C LYS A 600 48.61 36.79 23.68
N ASN A 601 47.92 35.65 23.65
CA ASN A 601 48.51 34.35 23.94
C ASN A 601 49.54 33.94 22.87
N GLN A 602 49.30 34.28 21.59
CA GLN A 602 50.24 34.04 20.49
C GLN A 602 51.49 34.91 20.60
N ALA A 603 51.34 36.21 20.93
CA ALA A 603 52.46 37.10 21.21
C ALA A 603 53.28 36.63 22.43
N MET A 604 52.62 36.18 23.51
CA MET A 604 53.29 35.61 24.68
C MET A 604 54.04 34.32 24.35
N LYS A 605 53.49 33.44 23.48
CA LYS A 605 54.21 32.26 22.97
C LYS A 605 55.44 32.65 22.17
N LEU A 606 55.32 33.59 21.23
CA LEU A 606 56.47 34.08 20.46
C LEU A 606 57.56 34.67 21.37
N VAL A 607 57.20 35.44 22.40
CA VAL A 607 58.16 35.93 23.40
C VAL A 607 58.82 34.79 24.19
N GLN A 608 58.06 33.75 24.57
CA GLN A 608 58.61 32.58 25.24
C GLN A 608 59.56 31.78 24.33
N GLU A 609 59.20 31.58 23.07
CA GLU A 609 60.03 30.91 22.06
C GLU A 609 61.32 31.70 21.79
N TYR A 610 61.23 33.03 21.64
CA TYR A 610 62.39 33.90 21.44
C TYR A 610 63.31 33.90 22.66
N ASN A 611 62.74 33.99 23.87
CA ASN A 611 63.49 33.88 25.13
C ASN A 611 64.16 32.51 25.28
N ARG A 612 63.49 31.42 24.86
CA ARG A 612 64.08 30.08 24.87
C ARG A 612 65.25 29.97 23.88
N SER A 613 65.10 30.50 22.67
CA SER A 613 66.17 30.57 21.67
C SER A 613 67.36 31.39 22.17
N LEU A 614 67.12 32.53 22.83
CA LEU A 614 68.18 33.33 23.46
C LEU A 614 68.89 32.56 24.60
N GLN A 615 68.13 31.81 25.42
CA GLN A 615 68.72 30.95 26.45
C GLN A 615 69.54 29.79 25.86
N GLU A 616 69.09 29.18 24.77
CA GLU A 616 69.82 28.14 24.02
C GLU A 616 71.12 28.69 23.42
N VAL A 617 71.11 29.92 22.87
CA VAL A 617 72.32 30.62 22.38
C VAL A 617 73.31 30.93 23.52
N VAL A 618 72.82 31.40 24.67
CA VAL A 618 73.67 31.67 25.84
C VAL A 618 74.25 30.38 26.43
N GLN A 619 73.48 29.29 26.49
CA GLN A 619 73.94 27.99 27.00
C GLN A 619 74.93 27.28 26.08
N SER A 620 74.85 27.50 24.76
CA SER A 620 75.79 26.94 23.78
C SER A 620 77.12 27.71 23.68
N GLY A 621 77.32 28.73 24.52
CA GLY A 621 78.55 29.54 24.52
C GLY A 621 78.68 30.46 23.31
N GLY A 622 77.58 30.69 22.58
CA GLY A 622 77.53 31.63 21.47
C GLY A 622 77.70 33.06 21.96
N ASN A 623 78.79 33.70 21.54
CA ASN A 623 79.04 35.10 21.87
C ASN A 623 78.01 35.98 21.14
N ILE A 624 77.21 36.75 21.89
CA ILE A 624 76.25 37.69 21.30
C ILE A 624 77.03 38.92 20.81
N MET A 625 77.14 39.07 19.49
CA MET A 625 77.42 40.34 18.80
C MET A 625 76.16 40.82 18.07
#